data_AF-A0A369YL95-F1
#
_entry.id   AF-A0A369YL95-F1
#
_cell.length_a   1.000
_cell.length_b   1.000
_cell.length_c   1.000
_cell.angle_alpha   90.00
_cell.angle_beta   90.00
_cell.angle_gamma   90.00
#
_symmetry.space_group_name_H-M   'P 1'
#
loop_
_entity.id
_entity.type
_entity.pdbx_description
1 polymer ?
#
loop_
_entity_poly.entity_id
_entity_poly.type
_entity_poly.pdbx_seq_one_letter_code
_entity_poly.pdbx_strand_id
1 'polypeptide(L)'
;MENIKNHPLVVALSIVLGCIVVFGVAISWNKRQQYKYEDVSLQVKALTQEEIDYFTKEGIAHIPVGTMRSSYPDSDEIANIFIPEEDNLGYFSWGPFELDRFSLYLADSQSIMPKGIVGAATLPEIFEIDGQSCLTEGLTFERKAEAQETSIHFEDYELLVCSVKNQTINTPQGKWQIAKNEPIRMQRNYQSSLLESMLSDKVASFEYSIDPTLQDKSDISLHFPNSPELDDAIQIQSLYTDSALNLLEMKGEISLHEQKEFKIGQCDYSNFIGVRLANFTPKTLELHVVNYPEAGQELSDKCTKHVMPYQLVK
;
A
#
# COMPACT_ATOMS: atom_id res chain seq x y z
N MET A 1 -23.54 17.89 -58.87
CA MET A 1 -23.50 17.94 -57.40
C MET A 1 -22.31 17.10 -56.99
N GLU A 2 -21.22 17.80 -56.69
CA GLU A 2 -19.88 17.22 -56.60
C GLU A 2 -19.64 16.42 -55.33
N ASN A 3 -18.82 15.39 -55.55
CA ASN A 3 -18.13 14.56 -54.59
C ASN A 3 -17.31 15.43 -53.62
N ILE A 4 -17.63 15.40 -52.32
CA ILE A 4 -16.70 15.80 -51.27
C ILE A 4 -16.16 14.53 -50.62
N LYS A 5 -15.31 13.83 -51.38
CA LYS A 5 -14.30 12.91 -50.85
C LYS A 5 -12.94 13.52 -51.17
N ASN A 6 -12.10 13.61 -50.15
CA ASN A 6 -10.70 14.04 -50.18
C ASN A 6 -10.47 15.57 -50.11
N HIS A 7 -10.67 16.15 -48.92
CA HIS A 7 -9.98 17.37 -48.54
C HIS A 7 -8.87 17.02 -47.52
N PRO A 8 -7.60 17.38 -47.77
CA PRO A 8 -6.46 17.04 -46.89
C PRO A 8 -6.53 17.67 -45.48
N LEU A 9 -7.52 18.52 -45.22
CA LEU A 9 -7.80 19.11 -43.90
C LEU A 9 -8.62 18.19 -42.98
N VAL A 10 -9.44 17.28 -43.51
CA VAL A 10 -10.27 16.37 -42.69
C VAL A 10 -9.47 15.14 -42.24
N VAL A 11 -8.47 14.72 -43.04
CA VAL A 11 -7.53 13.65 -42.65
C VAL A 11 -6.50 14.15 -41.63
N ALA A 12 -6.14 15.44 -41.67
CA ALA A 12 -5.23 16.04 -40.70
C ALA A 12 -5.88 16.22 -39.31
N LEU A 13 -7.17 16.56 -39.22
CA LEU A 13 -7.85 16.73 -37.92
C LEU A 13 -8.07 15.40 -37.17
N SER A 14 -8.35 14.31 -37.89
CA SER A 14 -8.55 12.99 -37.26
C SER A 14 -7.24 12.35 -36.78
N ILE A 15 -6.11 12.69 -37.38
CA ILE A 15 -4.79 12.21 -36.94
C ILE A 15 -4.28 13.02 -35.73
N VAL A 16 -4.63 14.31 -35.61
CA VAL A 16 -4.25 15.12 -34.44
C VAL A 16 -5.11 14.79 -33.22
N LEU A 17 -6.42 14.49 -33.38
CA LEU A 17 -7.28 14.05 -32.27
C LEU A 17 -7.03 12.59 -31.85
N GLY A 18 -6.66 11.70 -32.79
CA GLY A 18 -6.29 10.31 -32.48
C GLY A 18 -4.97 10.19 -31.70
N CYS A 19 -4.00 11.08 -31.96
CA CYS A 19 -2.73 11.07 -31.22
C CYS A 19 -2.83 11.68 -29.82
N ILE A 20 -3.80 12.56 -29.54
CA ILE A 20 -3.97 13.16 -28.21
C ILE A 20 -4.65 12.18 -27.24
N VAL A 21 -5.55 11.31 -27.72
CA VAL A 21 -6.24 10.33 -26.85
C VAL A 21 -5.36 9.10 -26.54
N VAL A 22 -4.51 8.68 -27.48
CA VAL A 22 -3.56 7.57 -27.24
C VAL A 22 -2.39 7.97 -26.34
N PHE A 23 -1.98 9.25 -26.34
CA PHE A 23 -1.04 9.75 -25.34
C PHE A 23 -1.69 10.02 -23.97
N GLY A 24 -2.98 10.38 -23.90
CA GLY A 24 -3.67 10.68 -22.64
C GLY A 24 -3.88 9.47 -21.72
N VAL A 25 -4.04 8.26 -22.29
CA VAL A 25 -4.32 7.04 -21.50
C VAL A 25 -3.05 6.22 -21.22
N ALA A 26 -2.05 6.26 -22.10
CA ALA A 26 -0.74 5.67 -21.81
C ALA A 26 0.04 6.46 -20.73
N ILE A 27 -0.29 7.75 -20.53
CA ILE A 27 0.27 8.56 -19.44
C ILE A 27 -0.43 8.29 -18.09
N SER A 28 -1.65 7.74 -18.07
CA SER A 28 -2.34 7.45 -16.79
C SER A 28 -2.05 6.06 -16.23
N TRP A 29 -1.66 5.09 -17.07
CA TRP A 29 -1.36 3.73 -16.63
C TRP A 29 0.12 3.46 -16.33
N ASN A 30 1.05 4.22 -16.91
CA ASN A 30 2.46 4.17 -16.50
C ASN A 30 2.79 5.13 -15.34
N LYS A 31 1.78 5.78 -14.74
CA LYS A 31 1.91 6.68 -13.59
C LYS A 31 1.60 6.04 -12.24
N ARG A 32 1.25 4.74 -12.19
CA ARG A 32 0.79 4.10 -10.94
C ARG A 32 1.69 3.04 -10.32
N GLN A 33 2.82 2.66 -10.92
CA GLN A 33 3.74 1.70 -10.27
C GLN A 33 5.25 1.96 -10.51
N GLN A 34 5.60 3.19 -10.86
CA GLN A 34 6.87 3.72 -10.44
C GLN A 34 6.57 5.11 -9.90
N TYR A 35 6.53 5.26 -8.57
CA TYR A 35 7.19 6.44 -8.03
C TYR A 35 8.66 6.30 -8.43
N LYS A 36 8.97 6.65 -9.69
CA LYS A 36 10.08 7.55 -9.89
C LYS A 36 9.71 8.72 -9.00
N TYR A 37 10.23 8.70 -7.78
CA TYR A 37 10.96 9.87 -7.38
C TYR A 37 11.87 10.16 -8.59
N GLU A 38 11.37 10.97 -9.54
CA GLU A 38 12.26 12.02 -10.03
C GLU A 38 12.89 12.54 -8.75
N ASP A 39 14.22 12.55 -8.69
CA ASP A 39 14.95 13.22 -7.62
C ASP A 39 14.52 14.70 -7.68
N VAL A 40 13.30 14.97 -7.20
CA VAL A 40 12.79 16.27 -6.85
C VAL A 40 13.62 16.53 -5.62
N SER A 41 14.77 17.17 -5.85
CA SER A 41 15.67 17.57 -4.80
C SER A 41 14.86 18.48 -3.89
N LEU A 42 14.37 17.91 -2.80
CA LEU A 42 13.62 18.67 -1.82
C LEU A 42 14.53 19.80 -1.37
N GLN A 43 13.97 21.01 -1.33
CA GLN A 43 14.72 22.14 -0.79
C GLN A 43 14.86 21.93 0.71
N VAL A 44 16.09 21.79 1.16
CA VAL A 44 16.42 21.62 2.57
C VAL A 44 16.84 22.96 3.16
N LYS A 45 16.15 23.41 4.20
CA LYS A 45 16.43 24.67 4.92
C LYS A 45 16.32 24.43 6.42
N ALA A 46 17.05 25.19 7.22
CA ALA A 46 16.82 25.21 8.66
C ALA A 46 15.42 25.77 8.96
N LEU A 47 14.75 25.23 9.97
CA LEU A 47 13.53 25.84 10.49
C LEU A 47 13.86 27.22 11.07
N THR A 48 13.02 28.17 10.75
CA THR A 48 12.98 29.49 11.41
C THR A 48 12.38 29.35 12.81
N GLN A 49 12.65 30.32 13.68
CA GLN A 49 12.05 30.33 15.01
C GLN A 49 10.52 30.40 14.95
N GLU A 50 9.97 31.16 14.00
CA GLU A 50 8.53 31.25 13.80
C GLU A 50 7.91 29.89 13.41
N GLU A 51 8.59 29.11 12.56
CA GLU A 51 8.16 27.74 12.21
C GLU A 51 8.29 26.78 13.41
N ILE A 52 9.36 26.88 14.20
CA ILE A 52 9.53 26.08 15.44
C ILE A 52 8.40 26.35 16.43
N ASP A 53 8.10 27.63 16.67
CA ASP A 53 7.04 28.06 17.59
C ASP A 53 5.67 27.59 17.09
N TYR A 54 5.44 27.66 15.78
CA TYR A 54 4.24 27.12 15.14
C TYR A 54 4.10 25.62 15.39
N PHE A 55 5.09 24.79 15.00
CA PHE A 55 4.99 23.34 15.18
C PHE A 55 4.90 22.91 16.64
N THR A 56 5.57 23.64 17.55
CA THR A 56 5.46 23.42 18.99
C THR A 56 4.05 23.66 19.49
N LYS A 57 3.41 24.72 19.00
CA LYS A 57 2.02 25.03 19.34
C LYS A 57 1.04 24.00 18.77
N GLU A 58 1.29 23.50 17.55
CA GLU A 58 0.40 22.58 16.85
C GLU A 58 0.60 21.09 17.27
N GLY A 59 1.60 20.77 18.10
CA GLY A 59 1.66 19.48 18.80
C GLY A 59 3.00 18.75 18.85
N ILE A 60 4.05 19.28 18.19
CA ILE A 60 5.39 18.67 18.21
C ILE A 60 6.28 19.39 19.22
N ALA A 61 6.46 18.80 20.40
CA ALA A 61 7.18 19.46 21.48
C ALA A 61 8.71 19.34 21.36
N HIS A 62 9.43 20.29 21.95
CA HIS A 62 10.90 20.26 22.11
C HIS A 62 11.70 20.19 20.79
N ILE A 63 11.26 20.86 19.72
CA ILE A 63 12.03 20.93 18.47
C ILE A 63 13.37 21.67 18.72
N PRO A 64 14.53 21.02 18.55
CA PRO A 64 15.82 21.69 18.76
C PRO A 64 16.10 22.75 17.69
N VAL A 65 16.78 23.82 18.10
CA VAL A 65 17.33 24.82 17.15
C VAL A 65 18.36 24.13 16.26
N GLY A 66 18.24 24.33 14.93
CA GLY A 66 19.04 23.61 13.93
C GLY A 66 18.31 22.44 13.26
N THR A 67 17.08 22.12 13.71
CA THR A 67 16.20 21.21 12.98
C THR A 67 15.97 21.72 11.55
N MET A 68 16.05 20.83 10.58
CA MET A 68 15.89 21.12 9.17
C MET A 68 14.48 20.77 8.72
N ARG A 69 14.05 21.41 7.63
CA ARG A 69 12.85 21.08 6.90
C ARG A 69 13.16 20.78 5.46
N SER A 70 12.35 19.91 4.86
CA SER A 70 12.36 19.64 3.42
C SER A 70 11.05 20.12 2.80
N SER A 71 11.08 20.89 1.72
CA SER A 71 9.88 21.30 0.95
C SER A 71 10.05 21.02 -0.54
N TYR A 72 8.94 20.99 -1.28
CA TYR A 72 8.99 20.87 -2.74
C TYR A 72 9.57 22.15 -3.37
N PRO A 73 10.30 22.08 -4.50
CA PRO A 73 10.98 23.24 -5.08
C PRO A 73 10.07 24.44 -5.40
N ASP A 74 8.81 24.16 -5.74
CA ASP A 74 7.80 25.14 -6.15
C ASP A 74 6.69 25.31 -5.10
N SER A 75 6.90 24.85 -3.86
CA SER A 75 5.93 24.96 -2.77
C SER A 75 6.61 25.31 -1.44
N ASP A 76 5.98 26.18 -0.67
CA ASP A 76 6.36 26.43 0.73
C ASP A 76 5.83 25.34 1.66
N GLU A 77 5.07 24.37 1.14
CA GLU A 77 4.59 23.22 1.88
C GLU A 77 5.75 22.35 2.39
N ILE A 78 5.78 22.20 3.71
CA ILE A 78 6.82 21.46 4.41
C ILE A 78 6.44 19.97 4.38
N ALA A 79 7.27 19.16 3.74
CA ALA A 79 7.06 17.72 3.63
C ALA A 79 7.59 16.95 4.86
N ASN A 80 8.70 17.40 5.45
CA ASN A 80 9.29 16.78 6.63
C ASN A 80 9.99 17.82 7.49
N ILE A 81 10.05 17.55 8.80
CA ILE A 81 11.03 18.14 9.72
C ILE A 81 11.97 17.04 10.21
N PHE A 82 13.26 17.32 10.29
CA PHE A 82 14.26 16.34 10.69
C PHE A 82 15.53 16.96 11.25
N ILE A 83 16.19 16.23 12.12
CA ILE A 83 17.52 16.56 12.66
C ILE A 83 18.56 15.87 11.77
N PRO A 84 19.55 16.59 11.21
CA PRO A 84 20.64 15.97 10.47
C PRO A 84 21.43 15.01 11.36
N GLU A 85 21.73 13.80 10.85
CA GLU A 85 22.42 12.76 11.63
C GLU A 85 23.76 13.23 12.21
N GLU A 86 24.44 14.16 11.53
CA GLU A 86 25.77 14.64 11.91
C GLU A 86 25.75 15.59 13.13
N ASP A 87 24.62 16.23 13.41
CA ASP A 87 24.58 17.39 14.32
C ASP A 87 24.30 17.03 15.79
N ASN A 88 23.93 15.77 16.10
CA ASN A 88 23.66 15.28 17.46
C ASN A 88 22.78 16.24 18.30
N LEU A 89 21.82 16.93 17.68
CA LEU A 89 21.02 17.98 18.31
C LEU A 89 19.96 17.43 19.30
N GLY A 90 19.83 16.11 19.39
CA GLY A 90 18.88 15.41 20.24
C GLY A 90 17.69 14.88 19.44
N TYR A 91 16.50 14.96 20.03
CA TYR A 91 15.23 14.49 19.50
C TYR A 91 14.14 15.51 19.83
N PHE A 92 13.02 15.46 19.12
CA PHE A 92 11.79 16.17 19.50
C PHE A 92 10.69 15.16 19.86
N SER A 93 9.71 15.60 20.64
CA SER A 93 8.68 14.72 21.20
C SER A 93 7.39 14.78 20.40
N TRP A 94 6.80 13.61 20.15
CA TRP A 94 5.44 13.48 19.61
C TRP A 94 4.70 12.41 20.41
N GLY A 95 3.79 12.86 21.29
CA GLY A 95 3.16 12.00 22.28
C GLY A 95 4.20 11.32 23.18
N PRO A 96 4.19 9.97 23.30
CA PRO A 96 5.19 9.24 24.08
C PRO A 96 6.53 9.06 23.37
N PHE A 97 6.64 9.39 22.08
CA PHE A 97 7.82 9.08 21.27
C PHE A 97 8.81 10.23 21.20
N GLU A 98 10.09 9.89 21.16
CA GLU A 98 11.18 10.80 20.78
C GLU A 98 11.62 10.46 19.35
N LEU A 99 11.58 11.47 18.48
CA LEU A 99 11.80 11.36 17.04
C LEU A 99 12.92 12.30 16.60
N ASP A 100 13.71 11.87 15.62
CA ASP A 100 14.64 12.73 14.88
C ASP A 100 14.09 13.16 13.52
N ARG A 101 12.99 12.55 13.07
CA ARG A 101 12.29 12.87 11.83
C ARG A 101 10.78 12.71 12.00
N PHE A 102 10.04 13.64 11.40
CA PHE A 102 8.59 13.60 11.32
C PHE A 102 8.15 14.02 9.91
N SER A 103 7.41 13.13 9.26
CA SER A 103 6.81 13.42 7.97
C SER A 103 5.53 14.21 8.18
N LEU A 104 5.30 15.24 7.37
CA LEU A 104 4.12 16.12 7.42
C LEU A 104 3.25 15.99 6.17
N TYR A 105 3.79 15.41 5.09
CA TYR A 105 3.14 15.22 3.79
C TYR A 105 1.86 14.37 3.84
N LEU A 106 1.66 13.64 4.94
CA LEU A 106 0.52 12.78 5.14
C LEU A 106 -0.29 13.32 6.32
N ALA A 107 -0.86 14.53 6.19
CA ALA A 107 -1.71 15.11 7.23
C ALA A 107 -2.81 14.14 7.70
N ASP A 108 -3.23 13.22 6.82
CA ASP A 108 -4.18 12.17 7.14
C ASP A 108 -3.51 10.94 7.78
N SER A 109 -2.23 10.63 7.53
CA SER A 109 -1.54 9.46 8.12
C SER A 109 -0.05 9.65 8.46
N GLN A 110 0.35 9.62 9.72
CA GLN A 110 1.75 9.76 10.12
C GLN A 110 2.46 8.41 10.20
N SER A 111 3.49 8.21 9.37
CA SER A 111 4.46 7.12 9.55
C SER A 111 5.56 7.58 10.51
N ILE A 112 5.75 6.87 11.61
CA ILE A 112 6.77 7.23 12.61
C ILE A 112 7.85 6.17 12.70
N MET A 113 9.08 6.62 12.93
CA MET A 113 10.22 5.77 13.25
C MET A 113 10.80 6.27 14.58
N PRO A 114 10.30 5.77 15.73
CA PRO A 114 10.78 6.21 17.02
C PRO A 114 12.29 5.98 17.18
N LYS A 115 12.99 6.98 17.72
CA LYS A 115 14.37 6.84 18.19
C LYS A 115 14.43 6.60 19.69
N GLY A 116 13.44 7.08 20.43
CA GLY A 116 13.31 6.90 21.87
C GLY A 116 11.86 6.96 22.36
N ILE A 117 11.71 6.82 23.68
CA ILE A 117 10.47 7.11 24.41
C ILE A 117 10.82 8.19 25.42
N VAL A 118 9.94 9.16 25.56
CA VAL A 118 10.07 10.19 26.60
C VAL A 118 10.19 9.51 27.97
N GLY A 119 11.33 9.69 28.63
CA GLY A 119 11.59 9.15 29.96
C GLY A 119 12.04 7.68 30.03
N ALA A 120 12.34 7.02 28.89
CA ALA A 120 12.96 5.70 28.88
C ALA A 120 14.41 5.76 28.36
N ALA A 121 15.27 4.86 28.87
CA ALA A 121 16.68 4.79 28.46
C ALA A 121 16.87 4.09 27.10
N THR A 122 15.92 3.26 26.68
CA THR A 122 16.01 2.46 25.45
C THR A 122 14.64 2.28 24.83
N LEU A 123 14.61 2.21 23.50
CA LEU A 123 13.43 1.86 22.74
C LEU A 123 13.15 0.34 22.82
N PRO A 124 11.96 -0.11 23.24
CA PRO A 124 11.61 -1.52 23.21
C PRO A 124 11.42 -1.98 21.75
N GLU A 125 11.64 -3.27 21.49
CA GLU A 125 11.39 -3.87 20.17
C GLU A 125 9.88 -3.95 19.86
N ILE A 126 9.05 -4.08 20.90
CA ILE A 126 7.60 -4.21 20.84
C ILE A 126 6.96 -3.16 21.75
N PHE A 127 5.98 -2.43 21.23
CA PHE A 127 5.08 -1.58 21.99
C PHE A 127 3.72 -2.23 22.14
N GLU A 128 3.10 -2.01 23.30
CA GLU A 128 1.67 -2.21 23.44
C GLU A 128 0.95 -0.87 23.29
N ILE A 129 0.10 -0.76 22.29
CA ILE A 129 -0.76 0.40 22.05
C ILE A 129 -2.19 -0.13 22.03
N ASP A 130 -3.02 0.33 22.97
CA ASP A 130 -4.41 -0.15 23.14
C ASP A 130 -4.52 -1.68 23.24
N GLY A 131 -3.59 -2.29 23.99
CA GLY A 131 -3.51 -3.73 24.19
C GLY A 131 -3.00 -4.52 22.97
N GLN A 132 -2.44 -3.84 21.97
CA GLN A 132 -1.92 -4.46 20.74
C GLN A 132 -0.39 -4.43 20.71
N SER A 133 0.21 -5.61 20.58
CA SER A 133 1.66 -5.77 20.46
C SER A 133 2.14 -5.48 19.04
N CYS A 134 2.87 -4.38 18.87
CA CYS A 134 3.33 -3.85 17.59
C CYS A 134 4.84 -3.61 17.61
N LEU A 135 5.52 -3.88 16.51
CA LEU A 135 6.92 -3.53 16.34
C LEU A 135 7.08 -2.03 16.16
N THR A 136 8.14 -1.52 16.76
CA THR A 136 8.44 -0.10 16.79
C THR A 136 8.77 0.50 15.42
N GLU A 137 9.46 -0.25 14.56
CA GLU A 137 9.94 0.24 13.25
C GLU A 137 8.87 0.32 12.16
N GLY A 138 7.59 0.19 12.51
CA GLY A 138 6.53 0.14 11.51
C GLY A 138 5.18 0.55 12.08
N LEU A 139 5.17 1.62 12.88
CA LEU A 139 3.97 2.25 13.39
C LEU A 139 3.52 3.34 12.41
N THR A 140 2.30 3.24 11.93
CA THR A 140 1.63 4.28 11.15
C THR A 140 0.34 4.65 11.86
N PHE A 141 0.17 5.94 12.09
CA PHE A 141 -1.01 6.51 12.72
C PHE A 141 -1.84 7.23 11.68
N GLU A 142 -3.14 7.33 11.89
CA GLU A 142 -4.04 8.10 11.04
C GLU A 142 -4.83 9.08 11.88
N ARG A 143 -5.12 10.23 11.29
CA ARG A 143 -5.88 11.27 11.95
C ARG A 143 -7.32 10.80 12.14
N LYS A 144 -7.84 10.96 13.34
CA LYS A 144 -9.24 10.66 13.66
C LYS A 144 -10.17 11.57 12.85
N ALA A 145 -11.32 11.04 12.46
CA ALA A 145 -12.27 11.75 11.61
C ALA A 145 -12.79 13.07 12.24
N GLU A 146 -12.86 13.13 13.57
CA GLU A 146 -13.29 14.30 14.34
C GLU A 146 -12.19 15.34 14.57
N ALA A 147 -10.92 15.02 14.28
CA ALA A 147 -9.81 15.94 14.48
C ALA A 147 -9.74 16.98 13.36
N GLN A 148 -9.11 18.13 13.66
CA GLN A 148 -8.90 19.18 12.67
C GLN A 148 -7.90 18.74 11.61
N GLU A 149 -8.16 19.06 10.34
CA GLU A 149 -7.30 18.70 9.20
C GLU A 149 -5.85 19.15 9.36
N THR A 150 -5.63 20.25 10.06
CA THR A 150 -4.29 20.82 10.31
C THR A 150 -3.63 20.32 11.58
N SER A 151 -4.31 19.50 12.39
CA SER A 151 -3.76 19.05 13.68
C SER A 151 -2.62 18.06 13.50
N ILE A 152 -1.57 18.26 14.29
CA ILE A 152 -0.45 17.33 14.43
C ILE A 152 -0.27 16.90 15.89
N HIS A 153 -1.26 17.14 16.75
CA HIS A 153 -1.29 16.64 18.12
C HIS A 153 -1.44 15.12 18.15
N PHE A 154 -0.65 14.44 18.98
CA PHE A 154 -0.67 12.97 19.05
C PHE A 154 -2.07 12.40 19.37
N GLU A 155 -2.81 13.08 20.24
CA GLU A 155 -4.13 12.64 20.71
C GLU A 155 -5.20 12.63 19.62
N ASP A 156 -4.97 13.37 18.53
CA ASP A 156 -5.86 13.49 17.38
C ASP A 156 -5.65 12.34 16.37
N TYR A 157 -4.72 11.43 16.63
CA TYR A 157 -4.41 10.30 15.79
C TYR A 157 -4.69 8.97 16.51
N GLU A 158 -4.95 7.94 15.73
CA GLU A 158 -5.08 6.55 16.16
C GLU A 158 -4.16 5.65 15.35
N LEU A 159 -3.83 4.46 15.86
CA LEU A 159 -2.94 3.54 15.16
C LEU A 159 -3.67 2.94 13.94
N LEU A 160 -3.16 3.20 12.74
CA LEU A 160 -3.72 2.70 11.46
C LEU A 160 -3.03 1.44 10.97
N VAL A 161 -1.70 1.40 11.04
CA VAL A 161 -0.91 0.22 10.67
C VAL A 161 0.13 -0.05 11.71
N CYS A 162 0.32 -1.33 12.07
CA CYS A 162 1.52 -1.71 12.79
C CYS A 162 2.15 -3.01 12.28
N SER A 163 3.48 -3.05 12.33
CA SER A 163 4.23 -4.24 11.93
C SER A 163 4.29 -5.28 13.06
N VAL A 164 4.23 -6.57 12.73
CA VAL A 164 4.47 -7.68 13.67
C VAL A 164 5.52 -8.65 13.13
N LYS A 165 6.29 -9.29 14.02
CA LYS A 165 7.33 -10.30 13.70
C LYS A 165 6.99 -11.62 14.37
N ASN A 166 7.49 -12.73 13.79
CA ASN A 166 7.45 -14.09 14.34
C ASN A 166 6.04 -14.63 14.59
N GLN A 167 5.40 -15.13 13.54
CA GLN A 167 4.02 -15.62 13.62
C GLN A 167 3.87 -16.92 12.82
N THR A 168 2.93 -17.74 13.27
CA THR A 168 2.49 -18.93 12.53
C THR A 168 1.31 -18.55 11.66
N ILE A 169 1.44 -18.70 10.34
CA ILE A 169 0.32 -18.57 9.41
C ILE A 169 -0.37 -19.93 9.30
N ASN A 170 -1.70 -19.94 9.46
CA ASN A 170 -2.51 -21.13 9.20
C ASN A 170 -3.07 -21.06 7.77
N THR A 171 -2.64 -21.96 6.90
CA THR A 171 -3.22 -22.13 5.56
C THR A 171 -4.07 -23.40 5.52
N PRO A 172 -4.97 -23.53 4.54
CA PRO A 172 -5.71 -24.79 4.33
C PRO A 172 -4.81 -25.99 4.01
N GLN A 173 -3.58 -25.75 3.55
CA GLN A 173 -2.61 -26.79 3.19
C GLN A 173 -1.64 -27.13 4.34
N GLY A 174 -1.64 -26.35 5.41
CA GLY A 174 -0.83 -26.61 6.59
C GLY A 174 -0.50 -25.35 7.38
N LYS A 175 0.36 -25.51 8.40
CA LYS A 175 0.87 -24.39 9.19
C LYS A 175 2.23 -23.98 8.67
N TRP A 176 2.40 -22.69 8.43
CA TRP A 176 3.65 -22.10 7.98
C TRP A 176 4.28 -21.29 9.10
N GLN A 177 5.51 -21.65 9.45
CA GLN A 177 6.32 -20.84 10.35
C GLN A 177 7.10 -19.84 9.51
N ILE A 178 6.88 -18.57 9.78
CA ILE A 178 7.73 -17.49 9.26
C ILE A 178 9.02 -17.53 10.07
N ALA A 179 10.16 -17.80 9.41
CA ALA A 179 11.42 -17.93 10.12
C ALA A 179 11.89 -16.56 10.63
N LYS A 180 12.61 -16.55 11.77
CA LYS A 180 13.12 -15.33 12.42
C LYS A 180 14.00 -14.42 11.52
N ASN A 181 14.52 -14.97 10.43
CA ASN A 181 15.42 -14.29 9.49
C ASN A 181 14.81 -14.04 8.10
N GLU A 182 13.56 -14.43 7.89
CA GLU A 182 12.84 -14.08 6.67
C GLU A 182 12.28 -12.67 6.85
N PRO A 183 12.48 -11.75 5.88
CA PRO A 183 12.02 -10.38 5.99
C PRO A 183 10.51 -10.30 5.71
N ILE A 184 9.69 -11.22 6.26
CA ILE A 184 8.24 -11.10 6.16
C ILE A 184 7.77 -10.27 7.35
N ARG A 185 7.49 -9.01 7.07
CA ARG A 185 6.82 -8.11 7.99
C ARG A 185 5.33 -8.17 7.66
N MET A 186 4.51 -8.53 8.64
CA MET A 186 3.06 -8.41 8.48
C MET A 186 2.60 -7.09 9.07
N GLN A 187 1.74 -6.41 8.35
CA GLN A 187 1.12 -5.15 8.71
C GLN A 187 -0.31 -5.44 9.17
N ARG A 188 -0.66 -5.02 10.38
CA ARG A 188 -2.03 -5.03 10.87
C ARG A 188 -2.70 -3.73 10.48
N ASN A 189 -3.74 -3.79 9.66
CA ASN A 189 -4.54 -2.65 9.23
C ASN A 189 -5.78 -2.50 10.12
N TYR A 190 -6.02 -1.29 10.61
CA TYR A 190 -7.12 -0.95 11.52
C TYR A 190 -8.34 -0.38 10.78
N GLN A 191 -8.14 0.20 9.58
CA GLN A 191 -9.24 0.61 8.71
C GLN A 191 -9.56 -0.48 7.68
N SER A 192 -10.67 -1.20 7.90
CA SER A 192 -11.22 -2.20 6.99
C SER A 192 -12.01 -1.58 5.80
N SER A 193 -11.68 -0.36 5.37
CA SER A 193 -12.47 0.36 4.35
C SER A 193 -12.44 -0.32 2.97
N LEU A 194 -11.47 -1.20 2.71
CA LEU A 194 -11.39 -1.98 1.48
C LEU A 194 -12.37 -3.18 1.42
N LEU A 195 -13.11 -3.47 2.51
CA LEU A 195 -13.92 -4.69 2.64
C LEU A 195 -15.32 -4.50 3.24
N GLU A 196 -15.68 -3.31 3.71
CA GLU A 196 -16.99 -3.04 4.32
C GLU A 196 -18.20 -3.43 3.43
N SER A 197 -18.04 -3.51 2.11
CA SER A 197 -19.17 -3.78 1.22
C SER A 197 -19.52 -5.27 1.00
N MET A 198 -18.69 -6.25 1.41
CA MET A 198 -18.93 -7.65 1.00
C MET A 198 -18.70 -8.78 2.01
N LEU A 199 -18.20 -8.53 3.22
CA LEU A 199 -17.91 -9.60 4.22
C LEU A 199 -18.43 -9.28 5.64
N SER A 200 -19.60 -8.67 5.76
CA SER A 200 -20.11 -8.03 7.01
C SER A 200 -20.11 -8.86 8.30
N ASP A 201 -19.93 -10.18 8.24
CA ASP A 201 -20.12 -11.04 9.41
C ASP A 201 -18.89 -11.92 9.77
N LYS A 202 -17.79 -11.85 9.01
CA LYS A 202 -16.64 -12.77 9.19
C LYS A 202 -15.27 -12.12 9.29
N VAL A 203 -15.14 -10.85 8.96
CA VAL A 203 -13.87 -10.12 9.11
C VAL A 203 -13.82 -9.66 10.56
N ALA A 204 -12.77 -10.08 11.25
CA ALA A 204 -12.52 -9.59 12.59
C ALA A 204 -12.16 -8.09 12.50
N SER A 205 -12.16 -7.38 13.62
CA SER A 205 -11.99 -5.91 13.63
C SER A 205 -10.64 -5.42 13.10
N PHE A 206 -9.72 -6.34 12.78
CA PHE A 206 -8.40 -6.05 12.23
C PHE A 206 -8.13 -6.92 10.98
N GLU A 207 -7.07 -6.62 10.25
CA GLU A 207 -6.65 -7.41 9.09
C GLU A 207 -5.13 -7.43 9.03
N TYR A 208 -4.53 -8.58 8.71
CA TYR A 208 -3.09 -8.64 8.46
C TYR A 208 -2.81 -8.77 6.97
N SER A 209 -1.91 -7.92 6.45
CA SER A 209 -1.33 -8.05 5.11
C SER A 209 0.19 -8.18 5.19
N ILE A 210 0.82 -8.71 4.13
CA ILE A 210 2.28 -8.67 4.00
C ILE A 210 2.69 -7.25 3.61
N ASP A 211 3.77 -6.73 4.21
CA ASP A 211 4.31 -5.40 3.91
C ASP A 211 4.63 -5.28 2.41
N PRO A 212 4.03 -4.32 1.70
CA PRO A 212 4.19 -4.18 0.26
C PRO A 212 5.62 -3.78 -0.15
N THR A 213 6.42 -3.19 0.74
CA THR A 213 7.84 -2.86 0.45
C THR A 213 8.73 -4.09 0.36
N LEU A 214 8.20 -5.25 0.74
CA LEU A 214 8.86 -6.55 0.68
C LEU A 214 8.36 -7.40 -0.50
N GLN A 215 7.58 -6.82 -1.43
CA GLN A 215 7.00 -7.50 -2.60
C GLN A 215 8.01 -8.17 -3.54
N ASP A 216 9.26 -7.69 -3.61
CA ASP A 216 10.34 -8.38 -4.34
C ASP A 216 10.76 -9.72 -3.69
N LYS A 217 10.20 -10.06 -2.52
CA LYS A 217 10.43 -11.27 -1.74
C LYS A 217 9.13 -11.80 -1.13
N SER A 218 8.04 -11.86 -1.90
CA SER A 218 6.86 -12.58 -1.41
C SER A 218 7.22 -14.07 -1.28
N ASP A 219 7.52 -14.54 -0.06
CA ASP A 219 7.74 -15.96 0.28
C ASP A 219 6.44 -16.78 0.18
N ILE A 220 5.45 -16.32 -0.59
CA ILE A 220 4.22 -17.03 -0.89
C ILE A 220 3.95 -16.89 -2.38
N SER A 221 4.20 -17.95 -3.12
CA SER A 221 3.81 -18.07 -4.52
C SER A 221 2.64 -19.02 -4.66
N LEU A 222 1.81 -18.78 -5.67
CA LEU A 222 0.76 -19.72 -6.06
C LEU A 222 1.24 -20.51 -7.26
N HIS A 223 1.17 -21.82 -7.14
CA HIS A 223 1.34 -22.73 -8.26
C HIS A 223 -0.03 -23.26 -8.66
N PHE A 224 -0.40 -23.08 -9.93
CA PHE A 224 -1.58 -23.63 -10.58
C PHE A 224 -1.14 -24.76 -11.51
N PRO A 225 -1.19 -26.04 -11.09
CA PRO A 225 -0.64 -27.15 -11.87
C PRO A 225 -1.20 -27.29 -13.29
N ASN A 226 -2.42 -26.78 -13.52
CA ASN A 226 -3.10 -26.86 -14.80
C ASN A 226 -3.01 -25.56 -15.63
N SER A 227 -2.42 -24.51 -15.07
CA SER A 227 -2.28 -23.20 -15.69
C SER A 227 -0.97 -22.54 -15.22
N PRO A 228 0.19 -23.18 -15.46
CA PRO A 228 1.49 -22.70 -14.96
C PRO A 228 1.84 -21.30 -15.47
N GLU A 229 1.28 -20.87 -16.59
CA GLU A 229 1.38 -19.50 -17.08
C GLU A 229 0.85 -18.44 -16.10
N LEU A 230 -0.01 -18.83 -15.15
CA LEU A 230 -0.55 -17.93 -14.14
C LEU A 230 0.38 -17.76 -12.93
N ASP A 231 1.32 -18.68 -12.72
CA ASP A 231 2.20 -18.70 -11.54
C ASP A 231 3.06 -17.43 -11.47
N ASP A 232 3.64 -17.04 -12.61
CA ASP A 232 4.48 -15.84 -12.74
C ASP A 232 3.67 -14.58 -13.06
N ALA A 233 2.40 -14.74 -13.46
CA ALA A 233 1.55 -13.63 -13.91
C ALA A 233 0.71 -13.01 -12.80
N ILE A 234 0.55 -13.72 -11.66
CA ILE A 234 -0.28 -13.27 -10.56
C ILE A 234 0.55 -12.56 -9.49
N GLN A 235 0.31 -11.26 -9.31
CA GLN A 235 0.82 -10.53 -8.15
C GLN A 235 -0.24 -10.56 -7.06
N ILE A 236 0.08 -11.16 -5.90
CA ILE A 236 -0.89 -11.36 -4.82
C ILE A 236 -0.55 -10.58 -3.55
N GLN A 237 -1.58 -9.96 -2.98
CA GLN A 237 -1.63 -9.51 -1.60
C GLN A 237 -2.45 -10.52 -0.79
N SER A 238 -1.86 -11.07 0.26
CA SER A 238 -2.51 -12.05 1.14
C SER A 238 -3.10 -11.38 2.37
N LEU A 239 -4.31 -11.80 2.77
CA LEU A 239 -5.05 -11.29 3.91
C LEU A 239 -5.30 -12.39 4.95
N TYR A 240 -5.11 -12.08 6.23
CA TYR A 240 -5.23 -13.04 7.33
C TYR A 240 -6.14 -12.57 8.48
N THR A 241 -6.71 -13.53 9.21
CA THR A 241 -7.52 -13.28 10.42
C THR A 241 -6.69 -12.88 11.64
N ASP A 242 -7.27 -12.15 12.58
CA ASP A 242 -6.54 -11.42 13.64
C ASP A 242 -5.75 -12.28 14.61
N SER A 243 -6.40 -13.24 15.28
CA SER A 243 -5.82 -13.94 16.44
C SER A 243 -5.11 -15.25 16.07
N ALA A 244 -5.49 -15.85 14.96
CA ALA A 244 -4.98 -17.15 14.52
C ALA A 244 -4.31 -17.09 13.14
N LEU A 245 -4.27 -15.92 12.47
CA LEU A 245 -3.62 -15.73 11.18
C LEU A 245 -3.95 -16.81 10.15
N ASN A 246 -5.25 -17.12 10.05
CA ASN A 246 -5.75 -17.98 8.99
C ASN A 246 -5.78 -17.18 7.70
N LEU A 247 -5.23 -17.74 6.62
CA LEU A 247 -5.36 -17.17 5.29
C LEU A 247 -6.84 -17.09 4.94
N LEU A 248 -7.35 -15.87 4.79
CA LEU A 248 -8.74 -15.60 4.46
C LEU A 248 -8.92 -15.43 2.95
N GLU A 249 -8.03 -14.64 2.35
CA GLU A 249 -8.17 -14.14 0.99
C GLU A 249 -6.79 -13.82 0.39
N MET A 250 -6.68 -13.92 -0.93
CA MET A 250 -5.61 -13.27 -1.68
C MET A 250 -6.22 -12.42 -2.79
N LYS A 251 -5.75 -11.19 -2.97
CA LYS A 251 -6.18 -10.28 -4.04
C LYS A 251 -5.01 -10.00 -4.95
N GLY A 252 -5.27 -9.80 -6.24
CA GLY A 252 -4.19 -9.60 -7.17
C GLY A 252 -4.61 -9.17 -8.55
N GLU A 253 -3.61 -8.99 -9.38
CA GLU A 253 -3.76 -8.74 -10.81
C GLU A 253 -3.06 -9.88 -11.56
N ILE A 254 -3.70 -10.37 -12.61
CA ILE A 254 -3.07 -11.30 -13.56
C ILE A 254 -2.70 -10.47 -14.78
N SER A 255 -1.40 -10.37 -15.06
CA SER A 255 -0.85 -9.64 -16.20
C SER A 255 0.09 -10.53 -17.00
N LEU A 256 -0.26 -10.80 -18.26
CA LEU A 256 0.59 -11.54 -19.19
C LEU A 256 1.17 -10.58 -20.22
N HIS A 257 2.40 -10.12 -19.97
CA HIS A 257 3.07 -9.08 -20.78
C HIS A 257 3.27 -9.47 -22.26
N GLU A 258 3.34 -10.77 -22.58
CA GLU A 258 3.62 -11.25 -23.94
C GLU A 258 2.37 -11.74 -24.71
N GLN A 259 1.27 -12.05 -24.03
CA GLN A 259 0.05 -12.59 -24.64
C GLN A 259 -1.03 -11.51 -24.67
N LYS A 260 -1.73 -11.33 -25.80
CA LYS A 260 -2.86 -10.37 -25.90
C LYS A 260 -4.13 -10.86 -25.21
N GLU A 261 -4.31 -12.17 -25.20
CA GLU A 261 -5.41 -12.87 -24.57
C GLU A 261 -4.89 -14.16 -23.95
N PHE A 262 -5.52 -14.61 -22.88
CA PHE A 262 -5.19 -15.86 -22.22
C PHE A 262 -6.45 -16.60 -21.78
N LYS A 263 -6.31 -17.88 -21.46
CA LYS A 263 -7.47 -18.75 -21.20
C LYS A 263 -7.45 -19.32 -19.80
N ILE A 264 -8.56 -19.20 -19.09
CA ILE A 264 -8.82 -19.99 -17.88
C ILE A 264 -10.01 -20.91 -18.15
N GLY A 265 -9.75 -22.22 -18.15
CA GLY A 265 -10.75 -23.23 -18.46
C GLY A 265 -11.32 -23.08 -19.88
N GLN A 266 -12.55 -22.58 -19.99
CA GLN A 266 -13.23 -22.33 -21.27
C GLN A 266 -13.35 -20.84 -21.61
N CYS A 267 -12.86 -19.95 -20.74
CA CYS A 267 -13.04 -18.51 -20.86
C CYS A 267 -11.76 -17.83 -21.35
N ASP A 268 -11.89 -16.97 -22.35
CA ASP A 268 -10.81 -16.15 -22.89
C ASP A 268 -10.86 -14.76 -22.23
N TYR A 269 -9.70 -14.26 -21.81
CA TYR A 269 -9.53 -13.00 -21.09
C TYR A 269 -8.52 -12.12 -21.81
N SER A 270 -8.68 -10.80 -21.71
CA SER A 270 -7.63 -9.83 -22.03
C SER A 270 -6.37 -10.08 -21.22
N ASN A 271 -5.22 -9.65 -21.72
CA ASN A 271 -3.91 -9.78 -21.09
C ASN A 271 -3.76 -9.22 -19.66
N PHE A 272 -4.78 -8.51 -19.16
CA PHE A 272 -4.85 -8.00 -17.80
C PHE A 272 -6.25 -8.20 -17.22
N ILE A 273 -6.33 -8.80 -16.03
CA ILE A 273 -7.57 -8.86 -15.23
C ILE A 273 -7.28 -8.69 -13.74
N GLY A 274 -8.21 -8.07 -13.02
CA GLY A 274 -8.19 -8.06 -11.56
C GLY A 274 -8.83 -9.33 -11.02
N VAL A 275 -8.20 -9.96 -10.04
CA VAL A 275 -8.67 -11.23 -9.44
C VAL A 275 -8.72 -11.19 -7.92
N ARG A 276 -9.61 -12.02 -7.39
CA ARG A 276 -9.75 -12.31 -5.97
C ARG A 276 -9.78 -13.83 -5.78
N LEU A 277 -8.93 -14.35 -4.91
CA LEU A 277 -8.83 -15.76 -4.57
C LEU A 277 -9.41 -15.97 -3.17
N ALA A 278 -10.43 -16.81 -3.08
CA ALA A 278 -11.17 -17.05 -1.84
C ALA A 278 -11.58 -18.52 -1.71
N ASN A 279 -12.26 -18.86 -0.61
CA ASN A 279 -12.83 -20.19 -0.36
C ASN A 279 -11.80 -21.32 -0.50
N PHE A 280 -10.62 -21.09 0.05
CA PHE A 280 -9.52 -22.03 -0.04
C PHE A 280 -9.83 -23.35 0.70
N THR A 281 -9.57 -24.46 0.05
CA THR A 281 -9.57 -25.82 0.60
C THR A 281 -8.13 -26.39 0.54
N PRO A 282 -7.83 -27.57 1.09
CA PRO A 282 -6.49 -28.14 0.96
C PRO A 282 -6.03 -28.41 -0.49
N LYS A 283 -6.92 -28.39 -1.49
CA LYS A 283 -6.61 -28.76 -2.88
C LYS A 283 -7.02 -27.74 -3.92
N THR A 284 -8.05 -26.95 -3.64
CA THR A 284 -8.64 -25.99 -4.58
C THR A 284 -8.91 -24.65 -3.92
N LEU A 285 -8.88 -23.60 -4.71
CA LEU A 285 -9.38 -22.28 -4.36
C LEU A 285 -10.44 -21.84 -5.39
N GLU A 286 -11.15 -20.77 -5.08
CA GLU A 286 -11.99 -20.07 -6.04
C GLU A 286 -11.31 -18.79 -6.52
N LEU A 287 -11.13 -18.66 -7.83
CA LEU A 287 -10.70 -17.43 -8.50
C LEU A 287 -11.93 -16.68 -8.99
N HIS A 288 -12.09 -15.46 -8.49
CA HIS A 288 -13.15 -14.52 -8.86
C HIS A 288 -12.54 -13.41 -9.69
N VAL A 289 -13.07 -13.16 -10.87
CA VAL A 289 -12.66 -12.05 -11.74
C VAL A 289 -13.42 -10.81 -11.32
N VAL A 290 -12.71 -9.81 -10.81
CA VAL A 290 -13.32 -8.61 -10.18
C VAL A 290 -13.26 -7.37 -11.07
N ASN A 291 -12.25 -7.25 -11.95
CA ASN A 291 -12.10 -6.11 -12.87
C ASN A 291 -11.70 -6.59 -14.27
N TYR A 292 -12.38 -6.06 -15.29
CA TYR A 292 -12.05 -6.21 -16.71
C TYR A 292 -11.73 -4.81 -17.29
N PRO A 293 -10.59 -4.62 -17.97
CA PRO A 293 -10.18 -3.29 -18.45
C PRO A 293 -11.02 -2.74 -19.59
N GLU A 294 -11.77 -3.57 -20.32
CA GLU A 294 -12.64 -3.08 -21.40
C GLU A 294 -14.03 -2.70 -20.85
N ALA A 295 -14.22 -1.40 -20.61
CA ALA A 295 -15.50 -0.82 -20.23
C ALA A 295 -16.59 -1.22 -21.24
N GLY A 296 -17.58 -1.99 -20.77
CA GLY A 296 -18.78 -2.36 -21.54
C GLY A 296 -18.85 -3.80 -22.03
N GLN A 297 -17.87 -4.66 -21.73
CA GLN A 297 -17.96 -6.09 -22.00
C GLN A 297 -18.40 -6.84 -20.73
N GLU A 298 -19.63 -7.35 -20.72
CA GLU A 298 -20.10 -8.25 -19.65
C GLU A 298 -19.45 -9.63 -19.84
N LEU A 299 -18.63 -10.04 -18.87
CA LEU A 299 -18.19 -11.43 -18.76
C LEU A 299 -19.40 -12.29 -18.42
N SER A 300 -19.58 -13.41 -19.13
CA SER A 300 -20.62 -14.37 -18.76
C SER A 300 -20.42 -14.84 -17.31
N ASP A 301 -21.51 -15.16 -16.59
CA ASP A 301 -21.44 -15.67 -15.20
C ASP A 301 -20.51 -16.88 -15.02
N LYS A 302 -20.29 -17.65 -16.09
CA LYS A 302 -19.37 -18.80 -16.10
C LYS A 302 -17.89 -18.41 -16.14
N CYS A 303 -17.60 -17.15 -16.48
CA CYS A 303 -16.27 -16.58 -16.61
C CYS A 303 -15.95 -15.57 -15.51
N THR A 304 -16.86 -15.34 -14.56
CA THR A 304 -16.59 -14.50 -13.38
C THR A 304 -15.98 -15.30 -12.23
N LYS A 305 -16.09 -16.64 -12.27
CA LYS A 305 -15.64 -17.52 -11.19
C LYS A 305 -15.10 -18.86 -11.69
N HIS A 306 -13.94 -19.27 -11.20
CA HIS A 306 -13.29 -20.55 -11.48
C HIS A 306 -12.91 -21.28 -10.20
N VAL A 307 -13.12 -22.59 -10.13
CA VAL A 307 -12.56 -23.43 -9.07
C VAL A 307 -11.27 -24.04 -9.60
N MET A 308 -10.12 -23.70 -9.02
CA MET A 308 -8.82 -24.06 -9.55
C MET A 308 -8.04 -24.93 -8.56
N PRO A 309 -7.38 -26.01 -9.00
CA PRO A 309 -6.38 -26.68 -8.19
C PRO A 309 -5.20 -25.75 -7.98
N TYR A 310 -4.64 -25.76 -6.76
CA TYR A 310 -3.54 -24.87 -6.41
C TYR A 310 -2.60 -25.50 -5.38
N GLN A 311 -1.39 -24.97 -5.32
CA GLN A 311 -0.44 -25.20 -4.25
C GLN A 311 0.12 -23.86 -3.80
N LEU A 312 0.10 -23.64 -2.49
CA LEU A 312 0.84 -22.58 -1.86
C LEU A 312 2.29 -23.03 -1.74
N VAL A 313 3.19 -22.25 -2.30
CA VAL A 313 4.64 -22.48 -2.26
C VAL A 313 5.26 -21.40 -1.38
N LYS A 314 6.20 -21.80 -0.54
CA LYS A 314 7.02 -20.90 0.27
C LYS A 314 8.37 -20.68 -0.40
#